data_AF-A0A0D0MKU3-F1
#
_entry.id   AF-A0A0D0MKU3-F1
#
_cell.length_a   1.000
_cell.length_b   1.000
_cell.length_c   1.000
_cell.angle_alpha   90.00
_cell.angle_beta   90.00
_cell.angle_gamma   90.00
#
_symmetry.space_group_name_H-M   'P 1'
#
loop_
_entity.id
_entity.type
_entity.pdbx_description
1 polymer ?
#
loop_
_entity_poly.entity_id
_entity_poly.type
_entity_poly.pdbx_seq_one_letter_code
_entity_poly.pdbx_strand_id
1 'polypeptide(L)'
;MPDYRKTPEAVAALTREQFLVTQQSATERPGTGEYLENKEPGIYVDIVSGEPLFASSDKYESGCGWPSFTKPIEPAHVNELRDTTHGMVRTEVRSTHGDSHLGHVFPDGPADRGGLRYCINSASLRFIHRDDMAAEGYGAYLDQVEDVR
;
A
#
# COMPACT_ATOMS: atom_id res chain seq x y z
N MET A 1 19.93 3.24 -8.07
CA MET A 1 18.66 2.84 -7.43
C MET A 1 17.97 4.10 -6.95
N PRO A 2 16.65 4.19 -7.03
CA PRO A 2 15.91 5.31 -6.45
C PRO A 2 16.25 5.44 -4.96
N ASP A 3 16.39 6.67 -4.45
CA ASP A 3 16.62 6.94 -3.03
C ASP A 3 15.26 7.13 -2.34
N TYR A 4 14.62 6.03 -1.96
CA TYR A 4 13.39 6.05 -1.19
C TYR A 4 13.72 6.41 0.26
N ARG A 5 13.14 7.49 0.77
CA ARG A 5 13.37 7.93 2.15
C ARG A 5 12.26 8.83 2.65
N LYS A 6 11.99 8.73 3.96
CA LYS A 6 11.17 9.69 4.69
C LYS A 6 11.89 11.03 4.82
N THR A 7 11.26 12.11 4.35
CA THR A 7 11.77 13.48 4.54
C THR A 7 10.81 14.31 5.40
N PRO A 8 11.31 15.31 6.16
CA PRO A 8 10.45 16.23 6.90
C PRO A 8 9.46 16.98 6.00
N GLU A 9 9.88 17.33 4.78
CA GLU A 9 9.05 18.04 3.81
C GLU A 9 7.89 17.17 3.33
N ALA A 10 8.14 15.89 3.05
CA ALA A 10 7.09 14.94 2.66
C ALA A 10 6.07 14.77 3.78
N VAL A 11 6.53 14.61 5.03
CA VAL A 11 5.66 14.47 6.20
C VAL A 11 4.83 15.75 6.45
N ALA A 12 5.42 16.93 6.24
CA ALA A 12 4.74 18.21 6.39
C ALA A 12 3.68 18.48 5.31
N ALA A 13 3.80 17.85 4.14
CA ALA A 13 2.85 17.97 3.04
C ALA A 13 1.61 17.07 3.19
N LEU A 14 1.63 16.11 4.13
CA LEU A 14 0.54 15.18 4.36
C LEU A 14 -0.73 15.91 4.83
N THR A 15 -1.88 15.44 4.36
CA THR A 15 -3.15 15.80 4.99
C THR A 15 -3.21 15.23 6.41
N ARG A 16 -4.12 15.75 7.23
CA ARG A 16 -4.30 15.27 8.60
C ARG A 16 -4.55 13.75 8.66
N GLU A 17 -5.39 13.22 7.77
CA GLU A 17 -5.69 11.77 7.76
C GLU A 17 -4.48 10.94 7.34
N GLN A 18 -3.77 11.36 6.28
CA GLN A 18 -2.55 10.71 5.83
C GLN A 18 -1.47 10.70 6.91
N PHE A 19 -1.30 11.81 7.64
CA PHE A 19 -0.38 11.89 8.77
C PHE A 19 -0.78 10.96 9.91
N LEU A 20 -2.06 10.96 10.31
CA LEU A 20 -2.55 10.09 11.38
C LEU A 20 -2.36 8.61 11.03
N VAL A 21 -2.68 8.22 9.79
CA VAL A 21 -2.51 6.84 9.31
C VAL A 21 -1.04 6.49 9.29
N THR A 22 -0.22 7.19 8.50
CA THR A 22 1.17 6.80 8.25
C THR A 22 2.09 6.98 9.45
N GLN A 23 1.88 8.02 10.27
CA GLN A 23 2.80 8.40 11.37
C GLN A 23 2.31 8.01 12.76
N GLN A 24 1.00 7.79 12.93
CA GLN A 24 0.40 7.48 14.24
C GLN A 24 -0.36 6.14 14.25
N SER A 25 -0.18 5.32 13.21
CA SER A 25 -0.84 4.01 13.07
C SER A 25 -2.36 4.08 13.22
N ALA A 26 -2.98 5.18 12.79
CA ALA A 26 -4.43 5.27 12.68
C ALA A 26 -4.93 4.42 11.51
N THR A 27 -6.24 4.16 11.50
CA THR A 27 -6.92 3.46 10.41
C THR A 27 -8.03 4.36 9.87
N GLU A 28 -8.06 4.56 8.55
CA GLU A 28 -9.14 5.30 7.87
C GLU A 28 -10.47 4.54 8.02
N ARG A 29 -11.59 5.24 7.87
CA ARG A 29 -12.90 4.60 8.02
C ARG A 29 -13.14 3.61 6.86
N PRO A 30 -13.78 2.46 7.13
CA PRO A 30 -14.12 1.53 6.06
C PRO A 30 -15.08 2.20 5.08
N GLY A 31 -14.86 1.99 3.78
CA GLY A 31 -15.72 2.50 2.72
C GLY A 31 -15.41 3.94 2.27
N THR A 32 -14.45 4.63 2.90
CA THR A 32 -14.18 6.06 2.61
C THR A 32 -12.88 6.33 1.87
N GLY A 33 -12.01 5.34 1.77
CA GLY A 33 -10.68 5.50 1.17
C GLY A 33 -10.73 5.76 -0.33
N GLU A 34 -9.92 6.71 -0.81
CA GLU A 34 -9.82 7.12 -2.22
C GLU A 34 -9.58 5.95 -3.18
N TYR A 35 -8.80 4.95 -2.76
CA TYR A 35 -8.39 3.85 -3.63
C TYR A 35 -9.18 2.56 -3.42
N LEU A 36 -10.24 2.60 -2.61
CA LEU A 36 -11.10 1.44 -2.39
C LEU A 36 -11.63 0.88 -3.72
N GLU A 37 -12.27 1.73 -4.52
CA GLU A 37 -12.91 1.35 -5.78
C GLU A 37 -12.02 1.52 -7.02
N ASN A 38 -10.76 1.94 -6.85
CA ASN A 38 -9.83 2.15 -7.96
C ASN A 38 -9.51 0.81 -8.66
N LYS A 39 -9.64 0.78 -9.99
CA LYS A 39 -9.37 -0.37 -10.87
C LYS A 39 -8.47 -0.01 -12.04
N GLU A 40 -7.94 1.20 -12.06
CA GLU A 40 -7.05 1.66 -13.12
C GLU A 40 -5.69 0.92 -13.07
N PRO A 41 -5.05 0.68 -14.23
CA PRO A 41 -3.74 0.06 -14.27
C PRO A 41 -2.68 1.01 -13.72
N GLY A 42 -1.86 0.53 -12.79
CA GLY A 42 -0.83 1.34 -12.16
C GLY A 42 -0.28 0.75 -10.87
N ILE A 43 0.57 1.52 -10.19
CA ILE A 43 1.16 1.11 -8.92
C ILE A 43 0.68 2.03 -7.79
N TYR A 44 0.69 1.49 -6.58
CA TYR A 44 0.48 2.22 -5.35
C TYR A 44 1.83 2.35 -4.66
N VAL A 45 2.28 3.59 -4.47
CA VAL A 45 3.52 3.93 -3.79
C VAL A 45 3.24 4.46 -2.40
N ASP A 46 4.21 4.36 -1.49
CA ASP A 46 4.18 5.03 -0.20
C ASP A 46 4.05 6.55 -0.41
N ILE A 47 3.02 7.16 0.15
CA ILE A 47 2.79 8.60 0.02
C ILE A 47 3.93 9.45 0.61
N VAL A 48 4.72 8.87 1.54
CA VAL A 48 5.80 9.57 2.23
C VAL A 48 7.13 9.45 1.48
N SER A 49 7.51 8.23 1.10
CA SER A 49 8.84 7.94 0.53
C SER A 49 8.85 7.79 -0.98
N GLY A 50 7.70 7.58 -1.61
CA GLY A 50 7.58 7.23 -3.03
C GLY A 50 8.00 5.80 -3.36
N GLU A 51 8.29 4.97 -2.37
CA GLU A 51 8.60 3.54 -2.52
C GLU A 51 7.41 2.77 -3.12
N PRO A 52 7.59 1.97 -4.19
CA PRO A 52 6.55 1.11 -4.74
C PRO A 52 6.13 0.03 -3.75
N LEU A 53 4.84 -0.05 -3.43
CA LEU A 53 4.33 -1.00 -2.44
C LEU A 53 3.48 -2.10 -3.06
N PHE A 54 2.57 -1.75 -3.97
CA PHE A 54 1.61 -2.70 -4.55
C PHE A 54 1.33 -2.40 -6.02
N ALA A 55 1.05 -3.45 -6.80
CA ALA A 55 0.60 -3.33 -8.19
C ALA A 55 -0.94 -3.45 -8.27
N SER A 56 -1.56 -2.78 -9.24
CA SER A 56 -3.00 -2.90 -9.51
C SER A 56 -3.43 -4.31 -9.90
N SER A 57 -2.56 -5.09 -10.55
CA SER A 57 -2.79 -6.50 -10.89
C SER A 57 -2.98 -7.39 -9.65
N ASP A 58 -2.38 -7.00 -8.53
CA ASP A 58 -2.50 -7.68 -7.24
C ASP A 58 -3.63 -7.16 -6.36
N LYS A 59 -4.30 -6.09 -6.78
CA LYS A 59 -5.48 -5.55 -6.11
C LYS A 59 -6.70 -6.42 -6.40
N TYR A 60 -7.58 -6.58 -5.42
CA TYR A 60 -8.86 -7.29 -5.60
C TYR A 60 -9.94 -6.76 -4.65
N GLU A 61 -11.20 -7.08 -4.99
CA GLU A 61 -12.37 -6.72 -4.19
C GLU A 61 -12.55 -7.72 -3.04
N SER A 62 -12.12 -7.36 -1.83
CA SER A 62 -12.28 -8.20 -0.64
C SER A 62 -13.59 -7.97 0.11
N GLY A 63 -14.25 -6.83 -0.11
CA GLY A 63 -15.42 -6.39 0.65
C GLY A 63 -15.11 -5.92 2.09
N CYS A 64 -13.84 -5.80 2.48
CA CYS A 64 -13.48 -5.40 3.85
C CYS A 64 -13.64 -3.90 4.13
N GLY A 65 -13.78 -3.07 3.09
CA GLY A 65 -13.89 -1.61 3.20
C GLY A 65 -12.59 -0.84 3.00
N TRP A 66 -11.48 -1.52 2.70
CA TRP A 66 -10.17 -0.92 2.38
C TRP A 66 -9.57 -1.57 1.13
N PRO A 67 -8.72 -0.87 0.36
CA PRO A 67 -8.02 -1.50 -0.75
C PRO A 67 -7.24 -2.72 -0.27
N SER A 68 -7.41 -3.82 -1.00
CA SER A 68 -6.88 -5.13 -0.62
C SER A 68 -6.01 -5.68 -1.73
N PHE A 69 -4.84 -6.19 -1.36
CA PHE A 69 -3.85 -6.75 -2.28
C PHE A 69 -3.46 -8.17 -1.87
N THR A 70 -3.05 -9.00 -2.82
CA THR A 70 -2.63 -10.38 -2.52
C THR A 70 -1.16 -10.51 -2.14
N LYS A 71 -0.31 -9.57 -2.59
CA LYS A 71 1.13 -9.52 -2.29
C LYS A 71 1.69 -8.11 -2.50
N PRO A 72 2.81 -7.74 -1.87
CA PRO A 72 3.56 -6.54 -2.21
C PRO A 72 4.23 -6.67 -3.58
N ILE A 73 4.51 -5.53 -4.22
CA ILE A 73 5.20 -5.47 -5.52
C ILE A 73 6.66 -5.94 -5.42
N GLU A 74 7.29 -5.66 -4.28
CA GLU A 74 8.57 -6.21 -3.86
C GLU A 74 8.48 -6.60 -2.37
N PRO A 75 8.79 -7.85 -2.00
CA PRO A 75 8.77 -8.26 -0.59
C PRO A 75 9.70 -7.45 0.31
N ALA A 76 10.79 -6.89 -0.24
CA ALA A 76 11.74 -6.07 0.50
C ALA A 76 11.18 -4.68 0.88
N HIS A 77 10.14 -4.21 0.20
CA HIS A 77 9.55 -2.88 0.42
C HIS A 77 8.53 -2.83 1.57
N VAL A 78 8.20 -3.99 2.14
CA VAL A 78 7.20 -4.13 3.19
C VAL A 78 7.78 -4.90 4.37
N ASN A 79 7.60 -4.35 5.57
CA ASN A 79 7.86 -5.01 6.83
C ASN A 79 6.56 -5.54 7.45
N GLU A 80 6.59 -6.80 7.85
CA GLU A 80 5.50 -7.46 8.59
C GLU A 80 5.87 -7.54 10.07
N LEU A 81 5.13 -6.81 10.91
CA LEU A 81 5.41 -6.66 12.32
C LEU A 81 4.27 -7.24 13.16
N ARG A 82 4.60 -7.96 14.23
CA ARG A 82 3.57 -8.48 15.14
C ARG A 82 2.91 -7.33 15.90
N ASP A 83 1.59 -7.21 15.76
CA ASP A 83 0.75 -6.22 16.43
C ASP A 83 -0.16 -6.90 17.45
N THR A 84 -0.03 -6.50 18.72
CA THR A 84 -0.87 -7.00 19.83
C THR A 84 -1.80 -5.92 20.42
N THR A 85 -1.98 -4.80 19.71
CA THR A 85 -2.86 -3.71 20.13
C THR A 85 -4.34 -4.12 20.04
N HIS A 86 -5.21 -3.38 20.73
CA HIS A 86 -6.66 -3.60 20.71
C HIS A 86 -7.12 -5.01 21.14
N GLY A 87 -6.27 -5.75 21.88
CA GLY A 87 -6.59 -7.10 22.37
C GLY A 87 -6.61 -8.20 21.30
N MET A 88 -6.11 -7.90 20.10
CA MET A 88 -6.02 -8.85 18.98
C MET A 88 -4.56 -9.18 18.68
N VAL A 89 -4.30 -10.32 18.03
CA VAL A 89 -2.98 -10.62 17.45
C VAL A 89 -3.12 -10.50 15.93
N ARG A 90 -2.47 -9.49 15.36
CA ARG A 90 -2.45 -9.21 13.92
C ARG A 90 -1.02 -9.03 13.45
N THR A 91 -0.84 -8.92 12.15
CA THR A 91 0.44 -8.54 11.54
C THR A 91 0.28 -7.17 10.91
N GLU A 92 0.88 -6.15 11.52
CA GLU A 92 0.99 -4.81 10.96
C GLU A 92 1.91 -4.83 9.74
N VAL A 93 1.55 -4.03 8.74
CA VAL A 93 2.29 -3.85 7.49
C VAL A 93 2.81 -2.42 7.47
N ARG A 94 4.12 -2.25 7.30
CA ARG A 94 4.79 -0.94 7.18
C ARG A 94 5.67 -0.87 5.93
N SER A 95 5.84 0.32 5.35
CA SER A 95 6.84 0.53 4.29
C SER A 95 8.26 0.46 4.86
N THR A 96 9.21 -0.07 4.10
CA THR A 96 10.59 -0.25 4.57
C THR A 96 11.34 1.08 4.66
N HIS A 97 11.23 1.93 3.65
CA HIS A 97 12.00 3.17 3.58
C HIS A 97 11.30 4.37 4.23
N GLY A 98 9.96 4.35 4.29
CA GLY A 98 9.16 5.39 4.92
C GLY A 98 8.86 5.14 6.40
N ASP A 99 8.94 3.89 6.87
CA ASP A 99 8.36 3.43 8.14
C ASP A 99 6.89 3.92 8.29
N SER A 100 6.18 4.01 7.17
CA SER A 100 4.77 4.42 7.13
C SER A 100 3.91 3.24 7.56
N HIS A 101 3.02 3.43 8.53
CA HIS A 101 1.96 2.46 8.77
C HIS A 101 1.04 2.38 7.55
N LEU A 102 0.91 1.19 6.98
CA LEU A 102 0.10 0.92 5.80
C LEU A 102 -1.24 0.27 6.20
N GLY A 103 -1.19 -0.73 7.08
CA GLY A 103 -2.37 -1.47 7.51
C GLY A 103 -1.99 -2.81 8.11
N HIS A 104 -2.70 -3.88 7.74
CA HIS A 104 -2.49 -5.22 8.27
C HIS A 104 -2.60 -6.30 7.19
N VAL A 105 -1.92 -7.43 7.39
CA VAL A 105 -2.03 -8.62 6.54
C VAL A 105 -2.75 -9.75 7.28
N PHE A 106 -3.63 -10.45 6.57
CA PHE A 106 -4.46 -11.54 7.09
C PHE A 106 -4.35 -12.80 6.20
N PRO A 107 -4.44 -14.01 6.78
CA PRO A 107 -4.40 -15.28 6.03
C PRO A 107 -5.78 -15.70 5.50
N ASP A 108 -6.61 -14.74 5.10
CA ASP A 108 -7.98 -14.92 4.61
C ASP A 108 -8.18 -14.43 3.17
N GLY A 109 -7.07 -14.31 2.41
CA GLY A 109 -7.08 -13.92 1.01
C GLY A 109 -7.44 -15.06 0.05
N PRO A 110 -7.48 -14.77 -1.27
CA PRO A 110 -7.76 -15.77 -2.30
C PRO A 110 -6.70 -16.88 -2.30
N ALA A 111 -7.12 -18.13 -2.07
CA ALA A 111 -6.21 -19.26 -1.90
C ALA A 111 -5.39 -19.57 -3.16
N ASP A 112 -5.96 -19.33 -4.34
CA ASP A 112 -5.31 -19.45 -5.65
C ASP A 112 -4.25 -18.37 -5.92
N ARG A 113 -4.19 -17.33 -5.08
CA ARG A 113 -3.25 -16.20 -5.19
C ARG A 113 -2.32 -16.07 -3.97
N GLY A 114 -2.15 -17.16 -3.22
CA GLY A 114 -1.25 -17.23 -2.07
C GLY A 114 -1.95 -17.12 -0.71
N GLY A 115 -3.25 -16.85 -0.66
CA GLY A 115 -4.05 -16.89 0.57
C GLY A 115 -3.87 -15.70 1.52
N LEU A 116 -3.10 -14.68 1.12
CA LEU A 116 -2.87 -13.48 1.91
C LEU A 116 -3.76 -12.32 1.43
N ARG A 117 -4.20 -11.51 2.40
CA ARG A 117 -4.91 -10.26 2.17
C ARG A 117 -4.18 -9.13 2.88
N TYR A 118 -3.47 -8.31 2.12
CA TYR A 118 -2.92 -7.04 2.56
C TYR A 118 -4.02 -5.99 2.54
N CYS A 119 -4.54 -5.66 3.72
CA CYS A 119 -5.62 -4.69 3.93
C CYS A 119 -4.99 -3.33 4.27
N ILE A 120 -4.98 -2.41 3.30
CA ILE A 120 -4.15 -1.21 3.36
C ILE A 120 -5.01 0.05 3.39
N ASN A 121 -4.59 1.07 4.13
CA ASN A 121 -5.26 2.37 4.14
C ASN A 121 -4.93 3.13 2.85
N SER A 122 -5.94 3.65 2.16
CA SER A 122 -5.77 4.52 0.98
C SER A 122 -4.94 5.76 1.34
N ALA A 123 -5.15 6.32 2.53
CA ALA A 123 -4.41 7.47 3.05
C ALA A 123 -2.91 7.21 3.28
N SER A 124 -2.42 5.97 3.14
CA SER A 124 -0.98 5.65 3.16
C SER A 124 -0.36 5.55 1.77
N LEU A 125 -1.18 5.62 0.72
CA LEU A 125 -0.80 5.36 -0.65
C LEU A 125 -0.88 6.62 -1.50
N ARG A 126 -0.11 6.65 -2.58
CA ARG A 126 -0.33 7.49 -3.75
C ARG A 126 -0.40 6.58 -4.97
N PHE A 127 -1.45 6.72 -5.77
CA PHE A 127 -1.57 5.98 -7.01
C PHE A 127 -0.81 6.66 -8.15
N ILE A 128 -0.13 5.85 -8.98
CA ILE A 128 0.55 6.28 -10.20
C ILE A 128 -0.01 5.45 -11.34
N HIS A 129 -0.71 6.12 -12.27
CA HIS A 129 -1.27 5.46 -13.43
C HIS A 129 -0.17 4.91 -14.33
N ARG A 130 -0.40 3.78 -14.99
CA ARG A 130 0.57 3.11 -15.87
C ARG A 130 1.24 4.06 -16.85
N ASP A 131 0.45 4.94 -17.45
CA ASP A 131 0.93 5.85 -18.49
C ASP A 131 1.92 6.92 -17.96
N ASP A 132 1.92 7.18 -16.64
CA ASP A 132 2.83 8.13 -15.97
C ASP A 132 4.04 7.43 -15.32
N MET A 133 3.98 6.12 -15.11
CA MET A 133 5.01 5.36 -14.36
C MET A 133 6.41 5.57 -14.93
N ALA A 134 6.59 5.48 -16.25
CA ALA A 134 7.91 5.66 -16.86
C ALA A 134 8.46 7.08 -16.66
N ALA A 135 7.60 8.09 -16.78
CA ALA A 135 7.97 9.49 -16.61
C ALA A 135 8.30 9.82 -15.15
N GLU A 136 7.63 9.17 -14.19
CA GLU A 136 7.88 9.32 -12.76
C GLU A 136 9.03 8.44 -12.23
N GLY A 137 9.70 7.65 -13.09
CA GLY A 137 10.86 6.84 -12.69
C GLY A 137 10.54 5.42 -12.21
N TYR A 138 9.31 4.96 -12.41
CA TYR A 138 8.82 3.63 -12.06
C TYR A 138 8.73 2.67 -13.27
N GLY A 139 9.42 2.98 -14.37
CA GLY A 139 9.39 2.18 -15.59
C GLY A 139 9.82 0.71 -15.41
N ALA A 140 10.57 0.40 -14.36
CA ALA A 140 10.99 -0.96 -14.02
C ALA A 140 9.84 -1.88 -13.57
N TYR A 141 8.66 -1.33 -13.27
CA TYR A 141 7.49 -2.06 -12.75
C TYR A 141 6.34 -2.16 -13.75
N LEU A 142 6.53 -1.71 -15.00
CA LEU A 142 5.47 -1.70 -16.02
C LEU A 142 4.93 -3.10 -16.31
N ASP A 143 5.78 -4.12 -16.27
CA ASP A 143 5.43 -5.53 -16.47
C ASP A 143 4.52 -6.10 -15.37
N GLN A 144 4.48 -5.46 -14.20
CA GLN A 144 3.62 -5.88 -13.09
C GLN A 144 2.20 -5.31 -13.18
N VAL A 145 1.94 -4.32 -14.05
CA VAL A 145 0.64 -3.65 -14.18
C VAL A 145 -0.01 -3.85 -15.55
N GLU A 146 0.72 -4.45 -16.49
CA GLU A 146 0.23 -4.88 -17.78
C GLU A 146 -0.41 -6.27 -17.63
N ASP A 147 -1.66 -6.41 -18.10
CA ASP A 147 -2.48 -7.62 -18.00
C ASP A 147 -1.66 -8.92 -18.06
N VAL A 148 -1.40 -9.52 -16.89
CA VAL A 148 -0.97 -10.91 -16.83
C VAL A 148 -2.19 -11.74 -17.22
N ARG A 149 -2.23 -12.07 -18.51
CA ARG A 149 -3.24 -12.92 -19.16
C ARG A 149 -3.55 -14.19 -18.38
#